data_AF-A0A554P8Y6-F1
#
_entry.id   AF-A0A554P8Y6-F1
#
_cell.length_a   1.000
_cell.length_b   1.000
_cell.length_c   1.000
_cell.angle_alpha   90.00
_cell.angle_beta   90.00
_cell.angle_gamma   90.00
#
_symmetry.space_group_name_H-M   'P 1'
#
loop_
_entity.id
_entity.type
_entity.pdbx_description
1 polymer ?
#
loop_
_entity_poly.entity_id
_entity_poly.type
_entity_poly.pdbx_seq_one_letter_code
_entity_poly.pdbx_strand_id
1 'polypeptide(L)'
;MNVGSYHKQSSREGLITLQANPRQVREFEQFASLVPKAINAAQRRAINKTLRWLRTHVARSVGQQERIAIAAVRQRLRAYTVGSNGQGRLWFGLNPIEASRVGRARQTRAGVSVAGRRYQGAFYRQVYGGTPDIWIRTASKHFRASDYPESEVSKAGGASSGWIAENDSRFPLAKAKISLEEVRPHFESWTNKAHQRLLVVMEQELNFEMHKLSRRTGNG
;
A
#
# COMPACT_ATOMS: atom_id res chain seq x y z
N MET A 1 6.28 -28.92 -34.15
CA MET A 1 6.10 -28.12 -35.37
C MET A 1 6.16 -29.09 -36.54
N ASN A 2 5.12 -29.16 -37.39
CA ASN A 2 5.20 -29.96 -38.61
C ASN A 2 4.78 -29.08 -39.78
N VAL A 3 5.77 -28.65 -40.56
CA VAL A 3 5.60 -27.87 -41.78
C VAL A 3 5.48 -28.89 -42.90
N GLY A 4 4.34 -28.91 -43.60
CA GLY A 4 4.18 -29.80 -44.75
C GLY A 4 4.98 -29.25 -45.92
N SER A 5 6.02 -29.97 -46.34
CA SER A 5 6.70 -29.73 -47.62
C SER A 5 6.21 -30.78 -48.62
N TYR A 6 5.74 -30.33 -49.78
CA TYR A 6 5.45 -31.21 -50.90
C TYR A 6 6.45 -30.89 -52.01
N HIS A 7 7.15 -31.91 -52.50
CA HIS A 7 8.11 -31.78 -53.59
C HIS A 7 7.53 -32.47 -54.83
N LYS A 8 7.50 -31.78 -55.96
CA LYS A 8 7.18 -32.38 -57.26
C LYS A 8 8.37 -32.13 -58.19
N GLN A 9 9.12 -33.19 -58.49
CA GLN A 9 10.31 -33.10 -59.33
C GLN A 9 9.92 -33.38 -60.78
N SER A 10 10.18 -32.42 -61.68
CA SER A 10 10.01 -32.55 -63.12
C SER A 10 11.37 -32.44 -63.81
N SER A 11 11.53 -33.06 -64.98
CA SER A 11 12.80 -33.15 -65.73
C SER A 11 13.37 -31.81 -66.20
N ARG A 12 12.67 -30.69 -66.00
CA ARG A 12 13.09 -29.33 -66.38
C ARG A 12 13.03 -28.29 -65.26
N GLU A 13 12.38 -28.57 -64.12
CA GLU A 13 12.25 -27.62 -62.99
C GLU A 13 12.10 -28.37 -61.66
N GLY A 14 12.77 -27.86 -60.61
CA GLY A 14 12.59 -28.31 -59.22
C GLY A 14 11.83 -27.25 -58.42
N LEU A 15 10.55 -27.49 -58.15
CA LEU A 15 9.69 -26.55 -57.42
C LEU A 15 9.36 -27.12 -56.03
N ILE A 16 9.74 -26.39 -54.98
CA ILE A 16 9.38 -26.69 -53.58
C ILE A 16 8.22 -25.78 -53.20
N THR A 17 7.04 -26.35 -52.93
CA THR A 17 5.92 -25.60 -52.36
C THR A 17 5.90 -25.76 -50.84
N LEU A 18 5.95 -24.64 -50.13
CA LEU A 18 5.77 -24.57 -48.69
C LEU A 18 4.38 -24.03 -48.41
N GLN A 19 3.55 -24.81 -47.72
CA GLN A 19 2.22 -24.37 -47.29
C GLN A 19 2.09 -24.48 -45.78
N ALA A 20 1.66 -23.39 -45.14
CA ALA A 20 1.30 -23.41 -43.72
C ALA A 20 0.06 -24.28 -43.52
N ASN A 21 0.06 -25.10 -42.47
CA ASN A 21 -1.09 -25.94 -42.14
C ASN A 21 -2.32 -25.05 -41.81
N PRO A 22 -3.42 -25.12 -42.58
CA PRO A 22 -4.59 -24.24 -42.39
C PRO A 22 -5.24 -24.35 -41.00
N ARG A 23 -5.13 -25.50 -40.33
CA ARG A 23 -5.63 -25.68 -38.95
C ARG A 23 -4.84 -24.83 -37.96
N GLN A 24 -3.52 -24.83 -38.10
CA GLN A 24 -2.63 -24.03 -37.24
C GLN A 24 -2.83 -22.54 -37.47
N VAL A 25 -3.09 -22.11 -38.73
CA VAL A 25 -3.43 -20.71 -39.02
C VAL A 25 -4.66 -20.25 -38.24
N ARG A 26 -5.71 -21.09 -38.13
CA ARG A 26 -6.91 -20.77 -37.32
C ARG A 26 -6.64 -20.75 -35.82
N GLU A 27 -5.77 -21.62 -35.30
CA GLU A 27 -5.33 -21.58 -33.90
C GLU A 27 -4.60 -20.27 -33.58
N PHE A 28 -3.79 -19.75 -34.51
CA PHE A 28 -3.14 -18.45 -34.36
C PHE A 28 -4.14 -17.28 -34.35
N GLU A 29 -5.18 -17.33 -35.17
CA GLU A 29 -6.25 -16.32 -35.16
C GLU A 29 -7.00 -16.31 -33.82
N GLN A 30 -7.32 -17.49 -33.30
CA GLN A 30 -7.94 -17.64 -31.97
C GLN A 30 -7.02 -17.11 -30.87
N PHE A 31 -5.73 -17.46 -30.93
CA PHE A 31 -4.73 -16.93 -30.01
C PHE A 31 -4.69 -15.40 -30.04
N ALA A 32 -4.59 -14.80 -31.23
CA ALA A 32 -4.55 -13.35 -31.39
C ALA A 32 -5.79 -12.66 -30.80
N SER A 33 -6.97 -13.26 -30.92
CA SER A 33 -8.20 -12.73 -30.33
C SER A 33 -8.21 -12.73 -28.79
N LEU A 34 -7.50 -13.68 -28.16
CA LEU A 34 -7.47 -13.87 -26.71
C LEU A 34 -6.37 -13.06 -26.01
N VAL A 35 -5.33 -12.67 -26.75
CA VAL A 35 -4.17 -11.92 -26.25
C VAL A 35 -4.56 -10.60 -25.55
N PRO A 36 -5.43 -9.73 -26.10
CA PRO A 36 -5.79 -8.48 -25.43
C PRO A 36 -6.42 -8.69 -24.04
N LYS A 37 -7.26 -9.72 -23.90
CA LYS A 37 -7.89 -10.08 -22.62
C LYS A 37 -6.84 -10.57 -21.61
N ALA A 38 -5.89 -11.37 -22.07
CA ALA A 38 -4.77 -11.85 -21.27
C ALA A 38 -3.86 -10.70 -20.80
N ILE A 39 -3.54 -9.75 -21.67
CA ILE A 39 -2.76 -8.55 -21.32
C ILE A 39 -3.46 -7.74 -20.22
N ASN A 40 -4.76 -7.48 -20.36
CA ASN A 40 -5.54 -6.76 -19.36
C ASN A 40 -5.55 -7.49 -18.00
N ALA A 41 -5.66 -8.82 -18.01
CA ALA A 41 -5.60 -9.64 -16.79
C ALA A 41 -4.21 -9.61 -16.15
N ALA A 42 -3.15 -9.68 -16.95
CA ALA A 42 -1.76 -9.54 -16.49
C ALA A 42 -1.52 -8.17 -15.86
N GLN A 43 -1.91 -7.09 -16.53
CA GLN A 43 -1.80 -5.72 -16.03
C GLN A 43 -2.51 -5.56 -14.68
N ARG A 44 -3.76 -6.04 -14.57
CA ARG A 44 -4.53 -5.96 -13.33
C ARG A 44 -3.84 -6.68 -12.17
N ARG A 45 -3.30 -7.88 -12.43
CA ARG A 45 -2.56 -8.65 -11.42
C ARG A 45 -1.25 -7.98 -11.05
N ALA A 46 -0.53 -7.44 -12.02
CA ALA A 46 0.74 -6.78 -11.80
C ALA A 46 0.61 -5.55 -10.90
N ILE A 47 -0.39 -4.69 -11.16
CA ILE A 47 -0.67 -3.53 -10.31
C ILE A 47 -1.05 -3.97 -8.89
N ASN A 48 -1.96 -4.94 -8.74
CA ASN A 48 -2.40 -5.40 -7.42
C ASN A 48 -1.26 -6.02 -6.60
N LYS A 49 -0.39 -6.81 -7.23
CA LYS A 49 0.82 -7.37 -6.59
C LYS A 49 1.79 -6.27 -6.20
N THR A 50 2.00 -5.29 -7.07
CA THR A 50 2.89 -4.14 -6.79
C THR A 50 2.37 -3.30 -5.63
N LEU A 51 1.07 -3.00 -5.59
CA LEU A 51 0.45 -2.28 -4.47
C LEU A 51 0.59 -3.03 -3.14
N ARG A 52 0.41 -4.36 -3.14
CA ARG A 52 0.62 -5.19 -1.95
C ARG A 52 2.07 -5.16 -1.49
N TRP A 53 3.01 -5.24 -2.43
CA TRP A 53 4.44 -5.14 -2.15
C TRP A 53 4.80 -3.77 -1.56
N LEU A 54 4.35 -2.68 -2.19
CA LEU A 54 4.55 -1.32 -1.69
C LEU A 54 4.00 -1.15 -0.28
N ARG A 55 2.79 -1.66 -0.01
CA ARG A 55 2.19 -1.59 1.32
C ARG A 55 3.09 -2.20 2.41
N THR A 56 3.76 -3.29 2.12
CA THR A 56 4.67 -3.96 3.07
C THR A 56 5.98 -3.20 3.22
N HIS A 57 6.60 -2.83 2.10
CA HIS A 57 7.95 -2.26 2.10
C HIS A 57 7.97 -0.80 2.57
N VAL A 58 6.99 0.01 2.15
CA VAL A 58 6.83 1.38 2.65
C VAL A 58 6.57 1.36 4.16
N ALA A 59 5.66 0.51 4.64
CA ALA A 59 5.36 0.43 6.08
C ALA A 59 6.57 0.01 6.92
N ARG A 60 7.42 -0.89 6.40
CA ARG A 60 8.66 -1.31 7.06
C ARG A 60 9.70 -0.17 7.09
N SER A 61 9.89 0.52 5.96
CA SER A 61 10.82 1.65 5.86
C SER A 61 10.44 2.77 6.83
N VAL A 62 9.18 3.22 6.78
CA VAL A 62 8.66 4.28 7.65
C VAL A 62 8.73 3.86 9.12
N GLY A 63 8.37 2.62 9.44
CA GLY A 63 8.45 2.12 10.81
C GLY A 63 9.88 2.10 11.37
N GLN A 64 10.88 1.83 10.54
CA GLN A 64 12.29 1.82 10.94
C GLN A 64 12.85 3.25 11.12
N GLN A 65 12.54 4.15 10.18
CA GLN A 65 13.05 5.54 10.19
C GLN A 65 12.44 6.34 11.35
N GLU A 66 11.12 6.30 11.47
CA GLU A 66 10.38 7.10 12.46
C GLU A 66 10.23 6.42 13.83
N ARG A 67 10.73 5.18 13.95
CA ARG A 67 10.52 4.28 15.10
C ARG A 67 9.03 4.07 15.40
N ILE A 68 8.19 3.98 14.37
CA ILE A 68 6.75 3.73 14.49
C ILE A 68 6.46 2.24 14.33
N ALA A 69 5.57 1.70 15.17
CA ALA A 69 5.06 0.35 15.01
C ALA A 69 4.47 0.15 13.60
N ILE A 70 4.94 -0.89 12.90
CA ILE A 70 4.52 -1.20 11.52
C ILE A 70 3.00 -1.35 11.42
N ALA A 71 2.35 -1.87 12.47
CA ALA A 71 0.89 -2.01 12.53
C ALA A 71 0.17 -0.65 12.44
N ALA A 72 0.65 0.37 13.16
CA ALA A 72 0.10 1.72 13.12
C ALA A 72 0.26 2.36 11.74
N VAL A 73 1.43 2.19 11.11
CA VAL A 73 1.68 2.65 9.73
C VAL A 73 0.74 1.94 8.74
N ARG A 74 0.58 0.62 8.86
CA ARG A 74 -0.30 -0.18 7.98
C ARG A 74 -1.78 0.18 8.10
N GLN A 75 -2.24 0.67 9.25
CA GLN A 75 -3.61 1.18 9.41
C GLN A 75 -3.84 2.46 8.60
N ARG A 76 -2.80 3.27 8.43
CA ARG A 76 -2.82 4.52 7.64
C ARG A 76 -2.45 4.33 6.16
N LEU A 77 -1.94 3.15 5.80
CA LEU A 77 -1.57 2.80 4.42
C LEU A 77 -2.63 1.90 3.79
N ARG A 78 -3.47 2.47 2.90
CA ARG A 78 -4.57 1.77 2.22
C ARG A 78 -4.23 1.55 0.75
N ALA A 79 -4.22 0.28 0.34
CA ALA A 79 -4.05 -0.11 -1.05
C ALA A 79 -5.42 -0.32 -1.69
N TYR A 80 -5.76 0.52 -2.66
CA TYR A 80 -6.96 0.39 -3.48
C TYR A 80 -6.59 -0.38 -4.74
N THR A 81 -7.13 -1.59 -4.85
CA THR A 81 -6.91 -2.47 -6.00
C THR A 81 -7.51 -1.86 -7.27
N VAL A 82 -7.05 -2.36 -8.41
CA VAL A 82 -7.50 -1.89 -9.72
C VAL A 82 -9.01 -2.06 -9.88
N GLY A 83 -9.68 -0.92 -10.11
CA GLY A 83 -11.10 -0.82 -10.43
C GLY A 83 -11.38 -0.84 -11.94
N SER A 84 -12.55 -0.35 -12.34
CA SER A 84 -13.00 -0.29 -13.74
C SER A 84 -12.13 0.63 -14.62
N ASN A 85 -11.50 1.64 -14.03
CA ASN A 85 -10.63 2.60 -14.73
C ASN A 85 -9.19 2.09 -14.97
N GLY A 86 -8.88 0.83 -14.64
CA GLY A 86 -7.55 0.25 -14.87
C GLY A 86 -6.43 0.76 -13.94
N GLN A 87 -6.75 1.64 -12.98
CA GLN A 87 -5.77 2.25 -12.10
C GLN A 87 -5.89 1.72 -10.67
N GLY A 88 -4.75 1.48 -10.04
CA GLY A 88 -4.63 1.17 -8.62
C GLY A 88 -4.00 2.35 -7.87
N ARG A 89 -4.37 2.56 -6.61
CA ARG A 89 -3.87 3.70 -5.82
C ARG A 89 -3.41 3.25 -4.44
N LEU A 90 -2.31 3.83 -3.97
CA LEU A 90 -1.82 3.66 -2.60
C LEU A 90 -2.04 4.97 -1.85
N TRP A 91 -2.93 4.97 -0.87
CA TRP A 91 -3.20 6.13 -0.02
C TRP A 91 -2.45 6.01 1.30
N PHE A 92 -1.82 7.10 1.71
CA PHE A 92 -1.16 7.23 3.00
C PHE A 92 -1.72 8.43 3.76
N GLY A 93 -2.29 8.18 4.94
CA GLY A 93 -2.79 9.25 5.80
C GLY A 93 -1.66 9.95 6.55
N LEU A 94 -1.50 11.25 6.33
CA LEU A 94 -0.44 12.08 6.93
C LEU A 94 -0.83 12.75 8.25
N ASN A 95 -2.06 12.55 8.70
CA ASN A 95 -2.53 13.10 9.97
C ASN A 95 -1.69 12.53 11.14
N PRO A 96 -1.45 13.32 12.19
CA PRO A 96 -0.69 12.88 13.35
C PRO A 96 -1.24 11.58 13.95
N ILE A 97 -0.34 10.69 14.37
CA ILE A 97 -0.69 9.41 15.00
C ILE A 97 -0.60 9.56 16.52
N GLU A 98 -1.57 9.01 17.24
CA GLU A 98 -1.55 8.94 18.70
C GLU A 98 -0.26 8.25 19.18
N ALA A 99 0.46 8.88 20.10
CA ALA A 99 1.76 8.39 20.56
C ALA A 99 1.65 6.98 21.18
N SER A 100 0.51 6.63 21.76
CA SER A 100 0.21 5.29 22.28
C SER A 100 0.22 4.17 21.22
N ARG A 101 -0.10 4.49 19.95
CA ARG A 101 -0.16 3.52 18.85
C ARG A 101 1.19 3.28 18.21
N VAL A 102 2.13 4.20 18.42
CA VAL A 102 3.48 4.15 17.85
C VAL A 102 4.32 3.04 18.49
N GLY A 103 4.00 2.60 19.70
CA GLY A 103 4.66 1.48 20.34
C GLY A 103 4.12 1.21 21.74
N ARG A 104 4.74 0.27 22.46
CA ARG A 104 4.32 -0.04 23.83
C ARG A 104 4.63 1.13 24.77
N ALA A 105 3.61 1.69 25.40
CA ALA A 105 3.75 2.72 26.41
C ALA A 105 4.27 2.13 27.73
N ARG A 106 5.31 2.76 28.28
CA ARG A 106 5.83 2.48 29.62
C ARG A 106 5.69 3.73 30.48
N GLN A 107 4.79 3.68 31.45
CA GLN A 107 4.58 4.73 32.43
C GLN A 107 5.51 4.55 33.63
N THR A 108 6.04 5.67 34.12
CA THR A 108 6.88 5.78 35.32
C THR A 108 6.41 6.98 36.15
N ARG A 109 6.97 7.19 37.34
CA ARG A 109 6.66 8.37 38.17
C ARG A 109 7.00 9.70 37.48
N ALA A 110 7.99 9.70 36.60
CA ALA A 110 8.43 10.90 35.87
C ALA A 110 7.60 11.19 34.60
N GLY A 111 6.84 10.22 34.09
CA GLY A 111 6.08 10.38 32.85
C GLY A 111 5.94 9.08 32.05
N VAL A 112 5.59 9.20 30.77
CA VAL A 112 5.41 8.05 29.85
C VAL A 112 6.50 8.04 28.79
N SER A 113 6.99 6.85 28.44
CA SER A 113 7.89 6.65 27.31
C SER A 113 7.28 5.70 26.28
N VAL A 114 7.43 6.03 24.99
CA VAL A 114 7.02 5.19 23.85
C VAL A 114 8.06 5.31 22.75
N ALA A 115 8.51 4.18 22.18
CA ALA A 115 9.33 4.16 20.97
C ALA A 115 10.57 5.08 20.99
N GLY A 116 11.21 5.21 22.17
CA GLY A 116 12.37 6.08 22.37
C GLY A 116 12.04 7.55 22.66
N ARG A 117 10.77 7.96 22.58
CA ARG A 117 10.28 9.29 22.96
C ARG A 117 9.87 9.29 24.44
N ARG A 118 10.06 10.42 25.12
CA ARG A 118 9.72 10.59 26.54
C ARG A 118 8.81 11.80 26.72
N TYR A 119 7.66 11.57 27.34
CA TYR A 119 6.65 12.56 27.67
C TYR A 119 6.66 12.77 29.19
N GLN A 120 7.43 13.76 29.66
CA GLN A 120 7.56 14.05 31.08
C GLN A 120 6.25 14.62 31.65
N GLY A 121 5.87 14.21 32.86
CA GLY A 121 4.62 14.62 33.50
C GLY A 121 3.34 14.11 32.81
N ALA A 122 3.47 13.34 31.73
CA ALA A 122 2.35 12.68 31.07
C ALA A 122 1.98 11.37 31.79
N PHE A 123 0.76 10.90 31.56
CA PHE A 123 0.26 9.64 32.10
C PHE A 123 -0.46 8.84 31.01
N TYR A 124 -0.44 7.50 31.14
CA TYR A 124 -1.06 6.58 30.20
C TYR A 124 -2.36 6.05 30.80
N ARG A 125 -3.50 6.57 30.32
CA ARG A 125 -4.81 6.19 30.84
C ARG A 125 -5.89 6.36 29.79
N GLN A 126 -6.96 5.60 29.93
CA GLN A 126 -8.19 5.86 29.21
C GLN A 126 -8.89 7.03 29.90
N VAL A 127 -8.90 8.20 29.23
CA VAL A 127 -9.58 9.41 29.70
C VAL A 127 -10.78 9.66 28.80
N TYR A 128 -10.51 9.89 27.51
CA TYR A 128 -11.53 10.06 26.47
C TYR A 128 -11.49 8.90 25.48
N GLY A 129 -12.65 8.50 24.99
CA GLY A 129 -12.79 7.41 24.02
C GLY A 129 -12.61 6.01 24.63
N GLY A 130 -12.47 5.01 23.75
CA GLY A 130 -12.45 3.59 24.11
C GLY A 130 -11.05 2.99 24.36
N THR A 131 -9.97 3.76 24.17
CA THR A 131 -8.59 3.24 24.22
C THR A 131 -7.70 4.07 25.13
N PRO A 132 -6.79 3.45 25.89
CA PRO A 132 -5.82 4.17 26.71
C PRO A 132 -4.80 4.92 25.85
N ASP A 133 -4.59 6.18 26.20
CA ASP A 133 -3.72 7.12 25.48
C ASP A 133 -2.78 7.85 26.43
N ILE A 134 -1.81 8.56 25.85
CA ILE A 134 -0.87 9.40 26.61
C ILE A 134 -1.43 10.80 26.69
N TRP A 135 -1.69 11.24 27.92
CA TRP A 135 -2.29 12.52 28.23
C TRP A 135 -1.36 13.35 29.10
N ILE A 136 -1.45 14.66 28.97
CA ILE A 136 -0.84 15.62 29.90
C ILE A 136 -1.85 16.71 30.24
N ARG A 137 -1.78 17.25 31.45
CA ARG A 137 -2.52 18.47 31.81
C ARG A 137 -1.87 19.67 31.13
N THR A 138 -2.63 20.51 30.45
CA THR A 138 -2.06 21.68 29.75
C THR A 138 -1.42 22.68 30.72
N ALA A 139 -1.88 22.74 31.98
CA ALA A 139 -1.27 23.54 33.05
C ALA A 139 0.04 22.95 33.62
N SER A 140 0.48 21.79 33.14
CA SER A 140 1.74 21.18 33.59
C SER A 140 2.95 21.98 33.09
N LYS A 141 3.94 22.18 33.96
CA LYS A 141 5.24 22.77 33.56
C LYS A 141 5.99 21.97 32.48
N HIS A 142 5.61 20.72 32.27
CA HIS A 142 6.20 19.83 31.27
C HIS A 142 5.42 19.82 29.94
N PHE A 143 4.35 20.61 29.82
CA PHE A 143 3.59 20.73 28.57
C PHE A 143 4.42 21.45 27.50
N ARG A 144 4.53 20.82 26.32
CA ARG A 144 5.22 21.36 25.14
C ARG A 144 4.34 21.20 23.91
N ALA A 145 3.86 22.29 23.33
CA ALA A 145 2.90 22.23 22.22
C ALA A 145 3.36 21.36 21.03
N SER A 146 4.67 21.26 20.78
CA SER A 146 5.26 20.41 19.73
C SER A 146 5.00 18.90 19.91
N ASP A 147 4.89 18.43 21.16
CA ASP A 147 4.67 17.02 21.49
C ASP A 147 3.18 16.63 21.49
N TYR A 148 2.32 17.65 21.37
CA TYR A 148 0.86 17.55 21.39
C TYR A 148 0.25 18.33 20.20
N PRO A 149 0.66 18.05 18.95
CA PRO A 149 0.10 18.72 17.78
C PRO A 149 -1.39 18.38 17.64
N GLU A 150 -2.19 19.33 17.15
CA GLU A 150 -3.65 19.22 17.12
C GLU A 150 -4.28 18.91 18.48
N SER A 151 -3.63 19.25 19.61
CA SER A 151 -4.34 19.40 20.87
C SER A 151 -5.18 20.66 20.76
N GLU A 152 -6.29 20.57 20.03
CA GLU A 152 -7.44 21.41 20.34
C GLU A 152 -7.78 21.08 21.80
N VAL A 153 -7.20 21.82 22.74
CA VAL A 153 -8.00 22.32 23.84
C VAL A 153 -9.19 22.96 23.13
N SER A 154 -10.33 22.29 23.18
CA SER A 154 -11.62 22.67 22.63
C SER A 154 -11.87 24.17 22.82
N LYS A 155 -11.46 24.96 21.84
CA LYS A 155 -11.91 26.35 21.66
C LYS A 155 -13.10 26.43 20.72
N ALA A 156 -13.43 25.34 20.02
CA ALA A 156 -14.58 25.26 19.14
C ALA A 156 -15.64 24.33 19.77
N GLY A 157 -16.75 24.94 20.20
CA GLY A 157 -17.94 24.25 20.66
C GLY A 157 -18.61 23.46 19.52
N GLY A 158 -18.11 22.26 19.26
CA GLY A 158 -18.81 21.24 18.52
C GLY A 158 -19.62 20.37 19.48
N ALA A 159 -20.85 20.02 19.12
CA ALA A 159 -21.75 19.24 19.95
C ALA A 159 -21.18 17.83 20.22
N SER A 160 -20.48 17.66 21.34
CA SER A 160 -20.21 16.36 21.94
C SER A 160 -21.29 16.06 22.97
N SER A 161 -21.97 14.93 22.86
CA SER A 161 -22.98 14.50 23.83
C SER A 161 -22.35 13.64 24.95
N GLY A 162 -22.83 13.80 26.18
CA GLY A 162 -22.45 13.02 27.37
C GLY A 162 -21.51 13.74 28.35
N TRP A 163 -20.99 13.01 29.36
CA TRP A 163 -20.06 13.42 30.43
C TRP A 163 -18.80 14.19 29.96
N ILE A 164 -18.58 14.22 28.65
CA ILE A 164 -17.51 14.92 27.92
C ILE A 164 -17.75 16.44 27.93
N ALA A 165 -19.01 16.91 27.82
CA ALA A 165 -19.33 18.34 27.80
C ALA A 165 -19.25 19.00 29.19
N GLU A 166 -19.50 18.24 30.27
CA GLU A 166 -19.65 18.79 31.63
C GLU A 166 -18.32 19.08 32.34
N ASN A 167 -17.19 18.54 31.87
CA ASN A 167 -15.89 18.65 32.53
C ASN A 167 -14.74 19.15 31.62
N ASP A 168 -15.02 19.43 30.34
CA ASP A 168 -14.01 19.86 29.37
C ASP A 168 -13.30 21.17 29.79
N SER A 169 -14.01 22.02 30.54
CA SER A 169 -13.51 23.28 31.10
C SER A 169 -12.77 23.14 32.44
N ARG A 170 -12.89 22.01 33.17
CA ARG A 170 -12.30 21.86 34.51
C ARG A 170 -10.87 21.30 34.51
N PHE A 171 -10.51 20.48 33.53
CA PHE A 171 -9.16 19.88 33.44
C PHE A 171 -8.70 19.77 31.98
N PRO A 172 -8.16 20.84 31.38
CA PRO A 172 -7.68 20.79 30.01
C PRO A 172 -6.56 19.74 29.88
N LEU A 173 -6.82 18.69 29.10
CA LEU A 173 -5.89 17.60 28.83
C LEU A 173 -5.53 17.60 27.34
N ALA A 174 -4.24 17.41 27.05
CA ALA A 174 -3.74 17.29 25.69
C ALA A 174 -3.31 15.84 25.41
N LYS A 175 -3.71 15.34 24.23
CA LYS A 175 -3.33 14.00 23.75
C LYS A 175 -1.99 14.06 23.01
N ALA A 176 -1.03 13.21 23.38
CA ALA A 176 0.24 13.15 22.67
C ALA A 176 0.05 12.58 21.27
N LYS A 177 0.51 13.30 20.25
CA LYS A 177 0.47 12.87 18.85
C LYS A 177 1.85 13.06 18.21
N ILE A 178 2.13 12.29 17.16
CA ILE A 178 3.37 12.32 16.41
C ILE A 178 3.06 12.77 14.99
N SER A 179 3.66 13.88 14.57
CA SER A 179 3.58 14.36 13.18
C SER A 179 4.24 13.35 12.23
N LEU A 180 3.66 13.19 11.04
CA LEU A 180 4.20 12.38 9.96
C LEU A 180 4.72 13.23 8.79
N GLU A 181 4.93 14.53 8.99
CA GLU A 181 5.41 15.41 7.92
C GLU A 181 6.78 15.00 7.39
N GLU A 182 7.67 14.55 8.28
CA GLU A 182 9.01 14.04 7.95
C GLU A 182 8.95 12.76 7.07
N VAL A 183 7.80 12.08 7.02
CA VAL A 183 7.59 10.87 6.19
C VAL A 183 7.33 11.19 4.71
N ARG A 184 6.89 12.41 4.38
CA ARG A 184 6.57 12.81 3.00
C ARG A 184 7.71 12.56 2.00
N PRO A 185 8.94 13.07 2.21
CA PRO A 185 10.05 12.86 1.26
C PRO A 185 10.43 11.37 1.12
N HIS A 186 10.23 10.57 2.18
CA HIS A 186 10.44 9.13 2.08
C HIS A 186 9.45 8.47 1.12
N PHE A 187 8.20 8.90 1.09
CA PHE A 187 7.21 8.36 0.17
C PHE A 187 7.55 8.66 -1.30
N GLU A 188 8.06 9.85 -1.59
CA GLU A 188 8.51 10.22 -2.94
C GLU A 188 9.64 9.33 -3.43
N SER A 189 10.60 8.98 -2.56
CA SER A 189 11.68 8.05 -2.91
C SER A 189 11.19 6.64 -3.31
N TRP A 190 9.98 6.26 -2.90
CA TRP A 190 9.38 4.97 -3.26
C TRP A 190 8.71 4.97 -4.64
N THR A 191 8.50 6.12 -5.27
CA THR A 191 7.88 6.20 -6.61
C THR A 191 8.74 5.51 -7.68
N ASN A 192 10.05 5.77 -7.70
CA ASN A 192 10.98 5.12 -8.62
C ASN A 192 11.03 3.60 -8.41
N LYS A 193 11.06 3.16 -7.15
CA LYS A 193 11.03 1.74 -6.79
C LYS A 193 9.71 1.07 -7.18
N ALA A 194 8.59 1.79 -7.08
CA ALA A 194 7.28 1.31 -7.50
C ALA A 194 7.25 1.05 -9.01
N HIS A 195 7.77 1.98 -9.81
CA HIS A 195 7.83 1.84 -11.26
C HIS A 195 8.68 0.64 -11.68
N GLN A 196 9.92 0.53 -11.16
CA GLN A 196 10.80 -0.60 -11.44
C GLN A 196 10.16 -1.93 -11.04
N ARG A 197 9.52 -1.99 -9.87
CA ARG A 197 8.84 -3.20 -9.42
C ARG A 197 7.66 -3.56 -10.31
N LEU A 198 6.90 -2.57 -10.77
CA LEU A 198 5.77 -2.78 -11.65
C LEU A 198 6.21 -3.42 -12.98
N LEU A 199 7.31 -2.94 -13.57
CA LEU A 199 7.85 -3.52 -14.81
C LEU A 199 8.20 -5.00 -14.64
N VAL A 200 8.94 -5.35 -13.59
CA VAL A 200 9.34 -6.73 -13.30
C VAL A 200 8.11 -7.63 -13.10
N VAL A 201 7.12 -7.17 -12.32
CA VAL A 201 5.92 -7.96 -12.08
C VAL A 201 5.06 -8.06 -13.33
N MET A 202 4.98 -7.00 -14.15
CA MET A 202 4.23 -7.02 -15.40
C MET A 202 4.79 -8.03 -16.38
N GLU A 203 6.12 -8.07 -16.55
CA GLU A 203 6.79 -9.09 -17.37
C GLU A 203 6.46 -10.51 -16.88
N GLN A 204 6.53 -10.76 -15.57
CA GLN A 204 6.17 -12.05 -14.99
C GLN A 204 4.71 -12.44 -15.25
N GLU A 205 3.77 -11.50 -15.10
CA GLU A 205 2.35 -11.77 -15.34
C GLU A 205 2.04 -11.96 -16.83
N LEU A 206 2.72 -11.24 -17.72
CA LEU A 206 2.60 -11.41 -19.17
C LEU A 206 3.11 -12.79 -19.59
N ASN A 207 4.30 -13.18 -19.15
CA ASN A 207 4.85 -14.51 -19.43
C ASN A 207 3.91 -15.61 -18.92
N PHE A 208 3.35 -15.44 -17.72
CA PHE A 208 2.37 -16.39 -17.18
C PHE A 208 1.11 -16.51 -18.05
N GLU A 209 0.52 -15.39 -18.50
CA GLU A 209 -0.68 -15.43 -19.35
C GLU A 209 -0.37 -15.99 -20.74
N MET A 210 0.80 -15.69 -21.32
CA MET A 210 1.23 -16.24 -22.61
C MET A 210 1.41 -17.75 -22.54
N HIS A 211 2.08 -18.27 -21.51
CA HIS A 211 2.20 -19.72 -21.30
C HIS A 211 0.84 -20.39 -21.07
N LYS A 212 -0.06 -19.73 -20.34
CA LYS A 212 -1.42 -20.22 -20.10
C LYS A 212 -2.23 -20.30 -21.40
N LEU A 213 -2.13 -19.30 -22.27
CA LEU A 213 -2.79 -19.30 -23.57
C LEU A 213 -2.21 -20.39 -24.50
N SER A 214 -0.89 -20.50 -24.58
CA SER A 214 -0.21 -21.50 -25.41
C SER A 214 -0.60 -22.94 -25.04
N ARG A 215 -0.72 -23.24 -23.73
CA ARG A 215 -1.21 -24.55 -23.26
C ARG A 215 -2.68 -24.81 -23.61
N ARG A 216 -3.49 -23.75 -23.70
CA ARG A 216 -4.91 -23.87 -24.02
C ARG A 216 -5.13 -24.14 -25.51
N THR A 217 -4.32 -23.54 -26.38
CA THR A 217 -4.41 -23.73 -27.84
C THR A 217 -3.72 -25.02 -28.29
N GLY A 218 -2.66 -25.46 -27.61
CA GLY A 218 -1.92 -26.69 -27.99
C GLY A 218 -2.56 -28.02 -27.54
N ASN A 219 -3.58 -27.98 -26.70
CA ASN A 219 -4.35 -29.16 -26.26
C ASN A 219 -5.70 -29.31 -27.02
N GLY A 220 -5.89 -28.53 -28.09
CA GLY A 220 -7.09 -28.55 -28.93
C GLY A 220 -6.91 -29.38 -30.20
#